data_AF-A0A142X4H3-F1
#
_entry.id   AF-A0A142X4H3-F1
#
_cell.length_a   1.000
_cell.length_b   1.000
_cell.length_c   1.000
_cell.angle_alpha   90.00
_cell.angle_beta   90.00
_cell.angle_gamma   90.00
#
_symmetry.space_group_name_H-M   'P 1'
#
loop_
_entity.id
_entity.type
_entity.pdbx_description
1 polymer ?
#
loop_
_entity_poly.entity_id
_entity_poly.type
_entity_poly.pdbx_seq_one_letter_code
_entity_poly.pdbx_strand_id
1 'polypeptide(L)'
;MSFAEVWEQSRYNTWYWLAYAPPVLGAVAIVVLSLTVRSAALRRTAKILVTLFAADITAEFVFRSTQEKWDVRAAAARTDEEERAVTYGDGANLLMAPTSAAFKTVCLLVVVQAGLTAAHSGSGSKVRRNGTR
;
A
#
# COMPACT_ATOMS: atom_id res chain seq x y z
N MET A 1 -29.01 -9.48 -15.82
CA MET A 1 -27.64 -9.71 -15.33
C MET A 1 -27.74 -10.57 -14.09
N SER A 2 -27.08 -11.72 -14.08
CA SER A 2 -27.08 -12.63 -12.92
C SER A 2 -26.15 -12.14 -11.82
N PHE A 3 -26.34 -12.60 -10.59
CA PHE A 3 -25.45 -12.27 -9.46
C PHE A 3 -23.99 -12.67 -9.76
N ALA A 4 -23.76 -13.83 -10.37
CA ALA A 4 -22.43 -14.29 -10.76
C ALA A 4 -21.75 -13.35 -11.77
N GLU A 5 -22.50 -12.82 -12.75
CA GLU A 5 -22.00 -11.82 -13.68
C GLU A 5 -21.62 -10.51 -12.96
N VAL A 6 -22.45 -10.06 -12.02
CA VAL A 6 -22.19 -8.84 -11.24
C VAL A 6 -20.96 -9.02 -10.37
N TRP A 7 -20.81 -10.18 -9.75
CA TRP A 7 -19.68 -10.52 -8.92
C TRP A 7 -18.36 -10.44 -9.68
N GLU A 8 -18.31 -11.03 -10.88
CA GLU A 8 -17.11 -11.07 -11.71
C GLU A 8 -16.76 -9.69 -12.28
N GLN A 9 -17.75 -8.93 -12.75
CA GLN A 9 -17.51 -7.59 -13.31
C GLN A 9 -17.06 -6.58 -12.25
N SER A 10 -17.54 -6.71 -11.01
CA SER A 10 -17.16 -5.80 -9.91
C SER A 10 -15.83 -6.18 -9.25
N ARG A 11 -15.10 -7.21 -9.70
CA ARG A 11 -13.82 -7.61 -9.08
C ARG A 11 -12.80 -6.48 -9.04
N TYR A 12 -12.82 -5.61 -10.03
CA TYR A 12 -11.93 -4.46 -10.14
C TYR A 12 -12.74 -3.18 -10.28
N ASN A 13 -12.29 -2.12 -9.63
CA ASN A 13 -12.81 -0.77 -9.80
C ASN A 13 -11.65 0.23 -9.82
N THR A 14 -11.96 1.50 -10.02
CA THR A 14 -10.95 2.56 -10.10
C THR A 14 -10.09 2.61 -8.84
N TRP A 15 -10.69 2.48 -7.66
CA TRP A 15 -9.97 2.52 -6.38
C TRP A 15 -8.98 1.38 -6.20
N TYR A 16 -9.30 0.18 -6.71
CA TYR A 16 -8.37 -0.95 -6.70
C TYR A 16 -7.03 -0.58 -7.39
N TRP A 17 -7.09 0.11 -8.53
CA TRP A 17 -5.89 0.55 -9.24
C TRP A 17 -5.19 1.71 -8.54
N LEU A 18 -5.94 2.65 -7.98
CA LEU A 18 -5.38 3.78 -7.24
C LEU A 18 -4.65 3.34 -5.96
N ALA A 19 -5.05 2.23 -5.33
CA ALA A 19 -4.38 1.68 -4.15
C ALA A 19 -2.89 1.34 -4.36
N TYR A 20 -2.45 1.16 -5.61
CA TYR A 20 -1.03 0.93 -5.93
C TYR A 20 -0.19 2.21 -6.01
N ALA A 21 -0.80 3.38 -6.15
CA ALA A 21 -0.08 4.64 -6.31
C ALA A 21 0.65 5.09 -5.03
N PRO A 22 0.06 5.07 -3.82
CA PRO A 22 0.72 5.58 -2.62
C PRO A 22 2.02 4.86 -2.26
N PRO A 23 2.14 3.52 -2.33
CA PRO A 23 3.40 2.83 -2.07
C PRO A 23 4.50 3.22 -3.08
N VAL A 24 4.16 3.38 -4.36
CA VAL A 24 5.11 3.78 -5.40
C VAL A 24 5.60 5.22 -5.16
N LEU A 25 4.67 6.15 -4.95
CA LEU A 25 4.99 7.55 -4.68
C LEU A 25 5.75 7.70 -3.35
N GLY A 26 5.39 6.93 -2.34
CA GLY A 26 6.09 6.87 -1.06
C GLY A 26 7.54 6.41 -1.22
N ALA A 27 7.79 5.38 -2.04
CA ALA A 27 9.14 4.91 -2.34
C ALA A 27 9.98 5.99 -3.05
N VAL A 28 9.41 6.65 -4.06
CA VAL A 28 10.05 7.78 -4.75
C VAL A 28 10.37 8.91 -3.78
N ALA A 29 9.42 9.31 -2.93
CA ALA A 29 9.63 10.34 -1.93
C ALA A 29 10.74 9.98 -0.93
N ILE A 30 10.80 8.72 -0.47
CA ILE A 30 11.88 8.23 0.40
C ILE A 30 13.26 8.32 -0.28
N VAL A 31 13.34 8.00 -1.58
CA VAL A 31 14.58 8.17 -2.36
C VAL A 31 14.97 9.65 -2.42
N VAL A 32 14.04 10.53 -2.81
CA VAL A 32 14.29 11.98 -2.89
C VAL A 32 14.76 12.53 -1.55
N LEU A 33 14.05 12.22 -0.46
CA LEU A 33 14.44 12.62 0.90
C LEU A 33 15.83 12.10 1.29
N SER A 34 16.23 10.94 0.77
CA SER A 34 17.57 10.39 1.03
C SER A 34 18.68 11.19 0.38
N LEU A 35 18.39 11.81 -0.77
CA LEU A 35 19.36 12.56 -1.57
C LEU A 35 19.40 14.04 -1.19
N THR A 36 18.26 14.63 -0.82
CA THR A 36 18.14 16.08 -0.64
C THR A 36 18.29 16.53 0.82
N VAL A 37 17.84 15.74 1.79
CA VAL A 37 17.82 16.14 3.20
C VAL A 37 19.12 15.74 3.89
N ARG A 38 19.95 16.74 4.25
CA ARG A 38 21.24 16.51 4.92
C ARG A 38 21.10 16.06 6.37
N SER A 39 20.19 16.68 7.13
CA SER A 39 19.96 16.34 8.54
C SER A 39 19.46 14.91 8.72
N ALA A 40 20.20 14.11 9.48
CA ALA A 40 19.88 12.71 9.69
C ALA A 40 18.57 12.52 10.48
N ALA A 41 18.33 13.36 11.49
CA ALA A 41 17.11 13.32 12.29
C ALA A 41 15.89 13.67 11.44
N LEU A 42 15.93 14.81 10.73
CA LEU A 42 14.82 15.26 9.87
C LEU A 42 14.51 14.25 8.78
N ARG A 43 15.55 13.69 8.13
CA ARG A 43 15.40 12.68 7.09
C ARG A 43 14.72 11.41 7.62
N ARG A 44 15.09 10.93 8.81
CA ARG A 44 14.46 9.74 9.42
C ARG A 44 12.99 10.01 9.73
N THR A 45 12.69 11.12 10.40
CA THR A 45 11.31 11.49 10.73
C THR A 45 10.46 11.65 9.47
N ALA A 46 10.95 12.36 8.46
CA ALA A 46 10.23 12.55 7.20
C ALA A 46 9.91 11.22 6.50
N LYS A 47 10.85 10.26 6.47
CA LYS A 47 10.61 8.93 5.89
C LYS A 47 9.55 8.13 6.65
N ILE A 48 9.54 8.21 7.99
CA ILE A 48 8.52 7.59 8.81
C ILE A 48 7.15 8.20 8.49
N LEU A 49 7.06 9.53 8.44
CA LEU A 49 5.81 10.23 8.10
C LEU A 49 5.31 9.86 6.70
N VAL A 50 6.19 9.84 5.69
CA VAL A 50 5.83 9.39 4.33
C VAL A 50 5.34 7.96 4.32
N THR A 51 5.96 7.08 5.11
CA THR A 51 5.55 5.67 5.19
C THR A 51 4.16 5.52 5.78
N LEU A 52 3.90 6.20 6.91
CA LEU A 52 2.60 6.17 7.57
C LEU A 52 1.51 6.80 6.68
N PHE A 53 1.81 7.94 6.06
CA PHE A 53 0.88 8.61 5.16
C PHE A 53 0.55 7.75 3.92
N ALA A 54 1.56 7.13 3.30
CA ALA A 54 1.32 6.23 2.17
C ALA A 54 0.49 5.00 2.57
N ALA A 55 0.73 4.44 3.76
CA ALA A 55 -0.04 3.31 4.28
C ALA A 55 -1.50 3.70 4.55
N ASP A 56 -1.73 4.88 5.12
CA ASP A 56 -3.07 5.42 5.40
C ASP A 56 -3.88 5.66 4.12
N ILE A 57 -3.30 6.35 3.14
CA ILE A 57 -3.96 6.56 1.83
C ILE A 57 -4.23 5.22 1.12
N THR A 58 -3.32 4.25 1.24
CA THR A 58 -3.54 2.90 0.67
C THR A 58 -4.71 2.21 1.35
N ALA A 59 -4.80 2.30 2.68
CA ALA A 59 -5.92 1.75 3.44
C ALA A 59 -7.25 2.37 2.99
N GLU A 60 -7.29 3.70 2.86
CA GLU A 60 -8.48 4.44 2.41
C GLU A 60 -8.93 4.02 1.00
N PHE A 61 -8.00 3.90 0.05
CA PHE A 61 -8.34 3.43 -1.30
C PHE A 61 -8.82 1.98 -1.32
N VAL A 62 -8.22 1.10 -0.51
CA VAL A 62 -8.70 -0.29 -0.39
C VAL A 62 -10.05 -0.36 0.30
N PHE A 63 -10.30 0.50 1.29
CA PHE A 63 -11.60 0.62 1.96
C PHE A 63 -12.68 1.03 0.94
N ARG A 64 -12.48 2.14 0.21
CA ARG A 64 -13.40 2.59 -0.84
C ARG A 64 -13.61 1.55 -1.93
N SER A 65 -12.52 0.90 -2.37
CA SER A 65 -12.58 -0.19 -3.34
C SER A 65 -13.48 -1.31 -2.85
N THR A 66 -13.36 -1.71 -1.58
CA THR A 66 -14.11 -2.84 -1.03
C THR A 66 -15.56 -2.45 -0.76
N GLN A 67 -15.79 -1.22 -0.28
CA GLN A 67 -17.12 -0.68 -0.05
C GLN A 67 -17.95 -0.62 -1.33
N GLU A 68 -17.41 -0.06 -2.42
CA GLU A 68 -18.14 -0.02 -3.70
C GLU A 68 -18.49 -1.42 -4.23
N LYS A 69 -17.59 -2.39 -4.06
CA LYS A 69 -17.85 -3.79 -4.45
C LYS A 69 -18.97 -4.38 -3.63
N TRP A 70 -18.93 -4.17 -2.31
CA TRP A 70 -19.96 -4.61 -1.39
C TRP A 70 -21.33 -4.00 -1.75
N ASP A 71 -21.41 -2.69 -1.98
CA ASP A 71 -22.65 -1.99 -2.33
C ASP A 71 -23.27 -2.57 -3.63
N VAL A 72 -22.45 -2.75 -4.68
CA VAL A 72 -22.91 -3.29 -5.97
C VAL A 72 -23.39 -4.73 -5.84
N ARG A 73 -22.67 -5.57 -5.08
CA ARG A 73 -23.02 -6.99 -4.91
C ARG A 73 -24.20 -7.19 -3.98
N ALA A 74 -24.31 -6.40 -2.91
CA ALA A 74 -25.46 -6.38 -2.02
C ALA A 74 -26.74 -6.00 -2.77
N ALA A 75 -26.67 -4.97 -3.64
CA ALA A 75 -27.82 -4.57 -4.46
C ALA A 75 -28.24 -5.62 -5.51
N ALA A 76 -27.32 -6.50 -5.91
CA ALA A 76 -27.55 -7.56 -6.88
C ALA A 76 -28.01 -8.89 -6.26
N ALA A 77 -27.82 -9.08 -4.95
CA ALA A 77 -28.24 -10.29 -4.25
C ALA A 77 -29.78 -10.40 -4.23
N ARG A 78 -30.30 -11.59 -4.53
CA ARG A 78 -31.75 -11.88 -4.59
C ARG A 78 -32.15 -13.08 -3.74
N THR A 79 -31.17 -13.84 -3.23
CA THR A 79 -31.39 -15.04 -2.42
C THR A 79 -30.63 -14.94 -1.09
N ASP A 80 -31.11 -15.66 -0.07
CA ASP A 80 -30.45 -15.73 1.24
C ASP A 80 -28.99 -16.24 1.15
N GLU A 81 -28.70 -17.12 0.18
CA GLU A 81 -27.35 -17.64 -0.06
C GLU A 81 -26.42 -16.56 -0.62
N GLU A 82 -26.90 -15.77 -1.58
CA GLU A 82 -26.16 -14.64 -2.15
C GLU A 82 -25.93 -13.53 -1.10
N GLU A 83 -26.94 -13.21 -0.28
CA GLU A 83 -26.79 -12.23 0.81
C GLU A 83 -25.75 -12.65 1.84
N ARG A 84 -25.73 -13.94 2.21
CA ARG A 84 -24.68 -14.50 3.08
C ARG A 84 -23.31 -14.44 2.42
N ALA A 85 -23.21 -14.75 1.13
CA ALA A 85 -21.96 -14.68 0.39
C ALA A 85 -21.38 -13.25 0.37
N VAL A 86 -22.21 -12.22 0.17
CA VAL A 86 -21.79 -10.81 0.22
C VAL A 86 -21.38 -10.41 1.64
N THR A 87 -22.16 -10.80 2.65
CA THR A 87 -21.92 -10.42 4.05
C THR A 87 -20.65 -11.05 4.61
N TYR A 88 -20.43 -12.35 4.38
CA TYR A 88 -19.22 -13.04 4.87
C TYR A 88 -18.01 -12.82 3.97
N GLY A 89 -18.21 -12.75 2.65
CA GLY A 89 -17.15 -12.53 1.68
C GLY A 89 -16.62 -11.11 1.70
N ASP A 90 -17.47 -10.13 1.44
CA ASP A 90 -17.05 -8.72 1.34
C ASP A 90 -17.17 -7.98 2.68
N GLY A 91 -18.18 -8.29 3.49
CA GLY A 91 -18.35 -7.64 4.80
C GLY A 91 -17.18 -7.91 5.77
N ALA A 92 -16.63 -9.12 5.80
CA ALA A 92 -15.42 -9.41 6.57
C ALA A 92 -14.17 -8.74 5.97
N ASN A 93 -14.14 -8.57 4.65
CA ASN A 93 -13.05 -7.89 3.95
C ASN A 93 -13.05 -6.37 4.15
N LEU A 94 -14.18 -5.75 4.49
CA LEU A 94 -14.26 -4.30 4.75
C LEU A 94 -13.29 -3.84 5.84
N LEU A 95 -13.05 -4.67 6.86
CA LEU A 95 -12.11 -4.33 7.94
C LEU A 95 -10.70 -4.87 7.67
N MET A 96 -10.62 -6.08 7.10
CA MET A 96 -9.34 -6.79 6.98
C MET A 96 -8.52 -6.39 5.77
N ALA A 97 -9.15 -6.11 4.63
CA ALA A 97 -8.44 -5.73 3.43
C ALA A 97 -7.67 -4.41 3.59
N PRO A 98 -8.25 -3.31 4.12
CA PRO A 98 -7.54 -2.05 4.33
C PRO A 98 -6.34 -2.20 5.27
N THR A 99 -6.56 -2.89 6.40
CA THR A 99 -5.50 -3.12 7.40
C THR A 99 -4.34 -3.92 6.82
N SER A 100 -4.65 -5.00 6.07
CA SER A 100 -3.62 -5.82 5.44
C SER A 100 -2.84 -5.06 4.36
N ALA A 101 -3.50 -4.17 3.61
CA ALA A 101 -2.88 -3.36 2.57
C ALA A 101 -1.99 -2.26 3.16
N ALA A 102 -2.43 -1.60 4.23
CA ALA A 102 -1.63 -0.66 5.00
C ALA A 102 -0.35 -1.33 5.53
N PHE A 103 -0.50 -2.50 6.16
CA PHE A 103 0.62 -3.28 6.67
C PHE A 103 1.62 -3.66 5.57
N LYS A 104 1.14 -4.19 4.44
CA LYS A 104 1.99 -4.52 3.28
C LYS A 104 2.74 -3.29 2.76
N THR A 105 2.08 -2.13 2.74
CA THR A 105 2.71 -0.86 2.33
C THR A 105 3.83 -0.45 3.28
N VAL A 106 3.60 -0.53 4.60
CA VAL A 106 4.64 -0.27 5.60
C VAL A 106 5.82 -1.23 5.40
N CYS A 107 5.58 -2.54 5.30
CA CYS A 107 6.63 -3.53 5.07
C CYS A 107 7.46 -3.20 3.83
N LEU A 108 6.81 -2.90 2.71
CA LEU A 108 7.49 -2.56 1.46
C LEU A 108 8.38 -1.32 1.62
N LEU A 109 7.86 -0.25 2.21
CA LEU A 109 8.62 1.00 2.36
C LEU A 109 9.74 0.88 3.40
N VAL A 110 9.57 0.05 4.43
CA VAL A 110 10.65 -0.29 5.36
C VAL A 110 11.78 -1.04 4.63
N VAL A 111 11.46 -2.00 3.76
CA VAL A 111 12.45 -2.71 2.93
C VAL A 111 13.20 -1.73 2.03
N VAL A 112 12.50 -0.81 1.36
CA VAL A 112 13.12 0.24 0.54
C VAL A 112 14.09 1.09 1.36
N GLN A 113 13.67 1.54 2.56
CA GLN A 113 14.52 2.33 3.44
C GLN A 113 15.76 1.59 3.93
N ALA A 114 15.60 0.31 4.28
CA ALA A 114 16.71 -0.54 4.70
C ALA A 114 17.71 -0.75 3.55
N GLY A 115 17.22 -1.03 2.34
CA GLY A 115 18.05 -1.17 1.13
C GLY A 115 18.86 0.08 0.82
N LEU A 116 18.24 1.26 0.90
CA LEU A 116 18.94 2.55 0.71
C LEU A 116 20.01 2.79 1.78
N THR A 117 19.75 2.39 3.02
CA THR A 117 20.71 2.53 4.13
C THR A 117 21.92 1.60 3.94
N ALA A 118 21.69 0.37 3.50
CA ALA A 118 22.75 -0.58 3.17
C ALA A 118 23.61 -0.09 1.98
N ALA A 119 22.98 0.43 0.92
CA ALA A 119 23.67 0.95 -0.26
C ALA A 119 24.63 2.11 0.08
N HIS A 120 24.19 3.06 0.90
CA HIS A 120 25.06 4.16 1.36
C HIS A 120 26.22 3.67 2.23
N SER A 121 26.01 2.63 3.03
CA SER A 121 27.05 2.08 3.91
C SER A 121 28.13 1.31 3.14
N GLY A 122 27.75 0.61 2.06
CA GLY A 122 28.69 -0.10 1.18
C GLY A 122 29.56 0.81 0.30
N SER A 123 29.06 2.00 -0.07
CA SER A 123 29.82 2.96 -0.88
C SER A 123 31.02 3.57 -0.12
N GLY A 124 30.93 3.70 1.21
CA GLY A 124 32.02 4.24 2.05
C GLY A 124 33.19 3.27 2.26
N SER A 125 32.96 1.96 2.22
CA SER A 125 34.02 0.97 2.47
C SER A 125 34.95 0.77 1.26
N LYS A 126 34.43 0.96 0.03
CA LYS A 126 35.23 0.85 -1.21
C LYS A 126 36.21 2.02 -1.39
N VAL A 127 35.82 3.25 -1.03
CA VAL A 127 36.69 4.43 -1.18
C VAL A 127 37.91 4.37 -0.24
N ARG A 128 37.74 3.82 0.97
CA ARG A 128 38.82 3.76 1.97
C ARG A 128 39.92 2.73 1.65
N ARG A 129 39.67 1.76 0.76
CA ARG A 129 40.66 0.74 0.35
C ARG A 129 41.59 1.18 -0.79
N ASN A 130 41.26 2.24 -1.52
CA ASN A 130 42.07 2.71 -2.66
C ASN A 130 43.01 3.89 -2.33
N GLY A 131 42.99 4.40 -1.09
CA GLY A 131 43.82 5.53 -0.66
C GLY A 131 45.15 5.16 0.02
N THR A 132 45.52 3.88 0.04
CA THR A 132 46.80 3.41 0.59
C THR A 132 47.55 2.63 -0.48
N ARG A 133 48.19 3.36 -1.38
CA ARG A 133 49.36 2.89 -2.14
C ARG A 133 50.33 4.04 -2.29
#